data_AF-A0A926B5T6-F1
#
_entry.id   AF-A0A926B5T6-F1
#
_cell.length_a   1.000
_cell.length_b   1.000
_cell.length_c   1.000
_cell.angle_alpha   90.00
_cell.angle_beta   90.00
_cell.angle_gamma   90.00
#
_symmetry.space_group_name_H-M   'P 1'
#
loop_
_entity.id
_entity.type
_entity.pdbx_description
1 polymer ?
#
loop_
_entity_poly.entity_id
_entity_poly.type
_entity_poly.pdbx_seq_one_letter_code
_entity_poly.pdbx_strand_id
1 'polypeptide(L)'
;PPATPKPAATPEPPATPEPPATPEPPATPEPAATPEPAGTSDVVAVMQASIRETQIKEFTFEQVLEWKPQANETVDGETYQTGTAEYKAETIFGEKNIQAKALIKGGKVVRWIWPKSGMEIK
;
A
#
# COMPACT_ATOMS: atom_id res chain seq x y z
N PRO A 1 -54.71 -76.58 -28.12
CA PRO A 1 -53.42 -75.90 -28.42
C PRO A 1 -53.48 -74.48 -27.84
N PRO A 2 -52.46 -74.04 -27.09
CA PRO A 2 -52.48 -72.77 -26.37
C PRO A 2 -52.17 -71.59 -27.31
N ALA A 3 -52.82 -70.45 -27.10
CA ALA A 3 -52.44 -69.19 -27.72
C ALA A 3 -51.40 -68.50 -26.82
N THR A 4 -50.15 -68.44 -27.28
CA THR A 4 -49.05 -67.78 -26.59
C THR A 4 -49.22 -66.26 -26.70
N PRO A 5 -49.21 -65.50 -25.59
CA PRO A 5 -49.27 -64.04 -25.67
C PRO A 5 -47.94 -63.47 -26.19
N LYS A 6 -48.05 -62.49 -27.10
CA LYS A 6 -46.94 -61.76 -27.73
C LYS A 6 -46.28 -60.80 -26.70
N PRO A 7 -44.94 -60.62 -26.71
CA PRO A 7 -44.27 -59.74 -25.74
C PRO A 7 -44.64 -58.27 -25.98
N ALA A 8 -44.92 -57.55 -24.90
CA ALA A 8 -45.11 -56.10 -24.91
C ALA A 8 -43.78 -55.38 -25.17
N ALA A 9 -43.83 -54.30 -25.94
CA ALA A 9 -42.67 -53.47 -26.23
C ALA A 9 -42.12 -52.81 -24.96
N THR A 10 -40.81 -52.94 -24.76
CA THR A 10 -40.05 -52.28 -23.69
C THR A 10 -40.16 -50.75 -23.83
N PRO A 11 -40.47 -50.01 -22.75
CA PRO A 11 -40.45 -48.54 -22.80
C PRO A 11 -39.03 -48.02 -22.99
N GLU A 12 -38.86 -47.00 -23.84
CA GLU A 12 -37.59 -46.29 -24.01
C GLU A 12 -37.17 -45.57 -22.72
N PRO A 13 -35.87 -45.49 -22.42
CA PRO A 13 -35.38 -44.81 -21.24
C PRO A 13 -35.56 -43.28 -21.35
N PRO A 14 -35.85 -42.59 -20.23
CA PRO A 14 -35.95 -41.14 -20.21
C PRO A 14 -34.60 -40.49 -20.52
N ALA A 15 -34.63 -39.34 -21.21
CA ALA A 15 -33.45 -38.55 -21.51
C ALA A 15 -32.76 -38.08 -20.21
N THR A 16 -31.44 -38.27 -20.16
CA THR A 16 -30.57 -37.81 -19.07
C THR A 16 -30.64 -36.28 -18.94
N PRO A 17 -30.85 -35.74 -17.72
CA PRO A 17 -30.81 -34.30 -17.51
C PRO A 17 -29.40 -33.74 -17.76
N GLU A 18 -29.31 -32.61 -18.44
CA GLU A 18 -28.04 -31.88 -18.61
C GLU A 18 -27.48 -31.43 -17.25
N PRO A 19 -26.13 -31.42 -17.10
CA PRO A 19 -25.51 -30.98 -15.86
C PRO A 19 -25.71 -29.47 -15.63
N PRO A 20 -25.85 -29.04 -14.36
CA PRO A 20 -25.93 -27.62 -14.03
C PRO A 20 -24.62 -26.90 -14.41
N ALA A 21 -24.74 -25.66 -14.88
CA ALA A 21 -23.59 -24.81 -15.15
C ALA A 21 -22.76 -24.61 -13.88
N THR A 22 -21.46 -24.91 -13.97
CA THR A 22 -20.46 -24.66 -12.93
C THR A 22 -20.48 -23.17 -12.55
N PRO A 23 -20.55 -22.81 -11.25
CA PRO A 23 -20.40 -21.43 -10.84
C PRO A 23 -19.01 -20.92 -11.21
N GLU A 24 -18.94 -19.78 -11.88
CA GLU A 24 -17.68 -19.09 -12.18
C GLU A 24 -16.89 -18.83 -10.89
N PRO A 25 -15.55 -18.92 -10.93
CA PRO A 25 -14.72 -18.63 -9.78
C PRO A 25 -14.88 -17.16 -9.34
N PRO A 26 -14.81 -16.86 -8.03
CA PRO A 26 -14.82 -15.49 -7.56
C PRO A 26 -13.65 -14.73 -8.19
N ALA A 27 -13.90 -13.50 -8.62
CA ALA A 27 -12.87 -12.62 -9.14
C ALA A 27 -11.72 -12.53 -8.12
N THR A 28 -10.52 -12.90 -8.55
CA THR A 28 -9.27 -12.61 -7.85
C THR A 28 -9.29 -11.15 -7.42
N PRO A 29 -9.04 -10.82 -6.14
CA PRO A 29 -8.90 -9.42 -5.76
C PRO A 29 -7.77 -8.81 -6.61
N GLU A 30 -8.09 -7.74 -7.33
CA GLU A 30 -7.09 -6.99 -8.09
C GLU A 30 -5.89 -6.69 -7.19
N PRO A 31 -4.64 -6.77 -7.71
CA PRO A 31 -3.48 -6.36 -6.95
C PRO A 31 -3.72 -4.95 -6.45
N ALA A 32 -3.63 -4.77 -5.13
CA ALA A 32 -3.71 -3.47 -4.47
C ALA A 32 -2.92 -2.47 -5.31
N ALA A 33 -3.62 -1.42 -5.76
CA ALA A 33 -3.07 -0.41 -6.65
C ALA A 33 -1.62 -0.13 -6.27
N THR A 34 -0.70 -0.36 -7.20
CA THR A 34 0.60 0.32 -7.18
C THR A 34 0.28 1.76 -6.84
N PRO A 35 0.74 2.30 -5.69
CA PRO A 35 0.46 3.69 -5.38
C PRO A 35 1.00 4.48 -6.56
N GLU A 36 0.11 5.19 -7.26
CA GLU A 36 0.54 6.23 -8.19
C GLU A 36 1.58 7.09 -7.47
N PRO A 37 2.58 7.65 -8.18
CA PRO A 37 3.52 8.57 -7.56
C PRO A 37 2.70 9.68 -6.91
N ALA A 38 2.57 9.58 -5.60
CA ALA A 38 1.79 10.50 -4.81
C ALA A 38 2.35 11.88 -5.15
N GLY A 39 1.50 12.76 -5.68
CA GLY A 39 1.96 14.05 -6.20
C GLY A 39 2.80 14.78 -5.16
N THR A 40 3.58 15.77 -5.58
CA THR A 40 4.42 16.62 -4.71
C THR A 40 3.69 17.08 -3.43
N SER A 41 2.36 17.29 -3.49
CA SER A 41 1.50 17.64 -2.35
C SER A 41 1.19 16.47 -1.41
N ASP A 42 1.10 15.25 -1.91
CA ASP A 42 0.79 14.05 -1.13
C ASP A 42 1.99 13.63 -0.26
N VAL A 43 3.20 13.74 -0.81
CA VAL A 43 4.46 13.53 -0.06
C VAL A 43 4.47 14.37 1.21
N VAL A 44 4.17 15.66 1.09
CA VAL A 44 4.12 16.56 2.25
C VAL A 44 3.01 16.14 3.20
N ALA A 45 1.79 15.87 2.72
CA ALA A 45 0.67 15.48 3.57
C ALA A 45 0.98 14.22 4.41
N VAL A 46 1.59 13.21 3.79
CA VAL A 46 1.99 11.95 4.44
C VAL A 46 3.07 12.21 5.50
N MET A 47 4.03 13.09 5.22
CA MET A 47 5.04 13.50 6.20
C MET A 47 4.43 14.21 7.41
N GLN A 48 3.52 15.14 7.16
CA GLN A 48 2.82 15.88 8.21
C GLN A 48 1.98 14.95 9.08
N ALA A 49 1.29 13.99 8.47
CA ALA A 49 0.52 12.96 9.17
C ALA A 49 1.42 12.12 10.08
N SER A 50 2.56 11.64 9.58
CA SER A 50 3.51 10.84 10.37
C SER A 50 3.99 11.53 11.65
N ILE A 51 4.28 12.83 11.58
CA ILE A 51 4.71 13.61 12.76
C ILE A 51 3.54 13.84 13.73
N ARG A 52 2.33 14.07 13.20
CA ARG A 52 1.11 14.18 14.02
C ARG A 52 0.73 12.86 14.69
N GLU A 53 1.05 11.74 14.05
CA GLU A 53 0.94 10.39 14.60
C GLU A 53 2.08 10.07 15.58
N THR A 54 2.94 11.03 15.92
CA THR A 54 4.06 10.89 16.86
C THR A 54 5.08 9.81 16.48
N GLN A 55 5.26 9.59 15.17
CA GLN A 55 6.23 8.61 14.67
C GLN A 55 7.68 8.96 15.06
N ILE A 56 7.94 10.24 15.30
CA ILE A 56 9.22 10.76 15.79
C ILE A 56 8.98 11.67 17.00
N LYS A 57 9.97 11.74 17.90
CA LYS A 57 9.96 12.61 19.09
C LYS A 57 10.99 13.72 19.02
N GLU A 58 11.93 13.61 18.10
CA GLU A 58 13.00 14.60 17.89
C GLU A 58 12.47 16.02 17.57
N PHE A 59 11.34 16.12 16.87
CA PHE A 59 10.70 17.40 16.57
C PHE A 59 9.19 17.25 16.38
N THR A 60 8.47 18.36 16.54
CA THR A 60 7.02 18.44 16.33
C THR A 60 6.68 19.12 15.01
N PHE A 61 5.45 18.92 14.54
CA PHE A 61 4.94 19.55 13.33
C PHE A 61 5.09 21.09 13.35
N GLU A 62 4.97 21.70 14.53
CA GLU A 62 5.06 23.15 14.72
C GLU A 62 6.49 23.70 14.61
N GLN A 63 7.49 22.85 14.84
CA GLN A 63 8.90 23.24 14.69
C GLN A 63 9.33 23.25 13.21
N VAL A 64 8.57 22.59 12.33
CA VAL A 64 8.87 22.49 10.90
C VAL A 64 8.57 23.82 10.22
N LEU A 65 9.62 24.41 9.67
CA LEU A 65 9.61 25.68 8.94
C LEU A 65 9.27 25.47 7.47
N GLU A 66 9.74 24.36 6.88
CA GLU A 66 9.62 24.12 5.45
C GLU A 66 9.46 22.64 5.13
N TRP A 67 8.61 22.33 4.15
CA TRP A 67 8.42 20.99 3.61
C TRP A 67 8.84 20.98 2.14
N LYS A 68 9.80 20.12 1.81
CA LYS A 68 10.34 19.98 0.45
C LYS A 68 10.11 18.55 -0.03
N PRO A 69 9.06 18.29 -0.81
CA PRO A 69 8.92 17.00 -1.48
C PRO A 69 10.10 16.81 -2.44
N GLN A 70 10.62 15.60 -2.52
CA GLN A 70 11.81 15.28 -3.27
C GLN A 70 11.54 14.08 -4.20
N ALA A 71 12.38 13.91 -5.21
CA ALA A 71 12.30 12.76 -6.11
C ALA A 71 12.43 11.44 -5.34
N ASN A 72 11.99 10.35 -5.97
CA ASN A 72 12.22 9.02 -5.43
C ASN A 72 13.72 8.74 -5.24
N GLU A 73 14.09 8.17 -4.10
CA GLU A 73 15.46 7.84 -3.76
C GLU A 73 15.55 6.36 -3.40
N THR A 74 16.64 5.71 -3.81
CA THR A 74 16.90 4.32 -3.45
C THR A 74 17.75 4.29 -2.19
N VAL A 75 17.18 3.75 -1.11
CA VAL A 75 17.82 3.61 0.20
C VAL A 75 17.83 2.12 0.53
N ASP A 76 18.99 1.57 0.88
CA ASP A 76 19.15 0.14 1.20
C ASP A 76 18.67 -0.84 0.10
N GLY A 77 18.71 -0.42 -1.18
CA GLY A 77 18.27 -1.23 -2.32
C GLY A 77 16.76 -1.18 -2.61
N GLU A 78 16.00 -0.41 -1.84
CA GLU A 78 14.57 -0.19 -2.03
C GLU A 78 14.31 1.27 -2.44
N THR A 79 13.41 1.48 -3.40
CA THR A 79 13.02 2.82 -3.83
C THR A 79 11.89 3.36 -2.95
N TYR A 80 12.09 4.57 -2.44
CA TYR A 80 11.15 5.30 -1.61
C TYR A 80 10.80 6.64 -2.25
N GLN A 81 9.55 7.08 -2.11
CA GLN A 81 9.27 8.51 -2.26
C GLN A 81 9.94 9.25 -1.10
N THR A 82 10.51 10.41 -1.35
CA THR A 82 11.21 11.16 -0.30
C THR A 82 10.71 12.58 -0.19
N GLY A 83 10.84 13.13 1.01
CA GLY A 83 10.63 14.55 1.25
C GLY A 83 11.43 14.99 2.47
N THR A 84 11.79 16.26 2.52
CA THR A 84 12.59 16.84 3.60
C THR A 84 11.75 17.83 4.39
N ALA A 85 11.75 17.68 5.71
CA ALA A 85 11.22 18.65 6.65
C ALA A 85 12.40 19.43 7.23
N GLU A 86 12.43 20.74 7.00
CA GLU A 86 13.38 21.64 7.66
C GLU A 86 12.72 22.22 8.90
N TYR A 87 13.37 22.09 10.05
CA TYR A 87 12.83 22.51 11.34
C TYR A 87 13.90 23.18 12.19
N LYS A 88 13.45 24.00 13.14
CA LYS A 88 14.33 24.66 14.09
C LYS A 88 14.57 23.74 15.28
N ALA A 89 15.83 23.53 15.67
CA ALA A 89 16.18 22.76 16.87
C ALA A 89 17.21 23.51 17.72
N GLU A 90 17.01 23.50 19.03
CA GLU A 90 17.99 24.00 20.01
C GLU A 90 19.04 22.94 20.28
N THR A 91 20.29 23.24 19.91
CA THR A 91 21.45 22.39 20.21
C THR A 91 22.33 23.07 21.24
N ILE A 92 23.32 22.34 21.77
CA ILE A 92 24.36 22.93 22.65
C ILE A 92 25.15 24.07 21.99
N PHE A 93 25.05 24.22 20.66
CA PHE A 93 25.67 25.29 19.88
C PHE A 93 24.67 26.40 19.49
N GLY A 94 23.50 26.44 20.14
CA GLY A 94 22.40 27.36 19.83
C GLY A 94 21.37 26.78 18.88
N GLU A 95 20.45 27.64 18.45
CA GLU A 95 19.37 27.32 17.52
C GLU A 95 19.93 27.08 16.11
N LYS A 96 19.64 25.90 15.54
CA LYS A 96 20.02 25.56 14.16
C LYS A 96 18.82 25.05 13.37
N ASN A 97 18.81 25.36 12.08
CA ASN A 97 17.93 24.72 11.12
C ASN A 97 18.48 23.33 10.81
N ILE A 98 17.70 22.30 11.12
CA ILE A 98 18.03 20.91 10.83
C ILE A 98 17.04 20.36 9.82
N GLN A 99 17.48 19.40 9.02
CA GLN A 99 16.68 18.74 8.01
C GLN A 99 16.47 17.28 8.37
N ALA A 100 15.25 16.81 8.24
CA ALA A 100 14.86 15.42 8.39
C ALA A 100 14.26 14.92 7.08
N LYS A 101 14.75 13.81 6.56
CA LYS A 101 14.24 13.19 5.33
C LYS A 101 13.26 12.08 5.70
N ALA A 102 12.05 12.13 5.19
CA ALA A 102 11.09 11.05 5.27
C ALA A 102 11.26 10.11 4.07
N LEU A 103 11.24 8.81 4.35
CA LEU A 103 11.12 7.74 3.38
C LEU A 103 9.68 7.26 3.39
N ILE A 104 9.04 7.33 2.22
CA ILE A 104 7.61 7.06 2.03
C ILE A 104 7.47 5.85 1.11
N LYS A 105 6.65 4.89 1.53
CA LYS A 105 6.31 3.70 0.75
C LYS A 105 4.85 3.36 1.01
N GLY A 106 4.09 3.09 -0.05
CA GLY A 106 2.66 2.77 0.09
C GLY A 106 1.84 3.90 0.72
N GLY A 107 2.18 5.17 0.44
CA GLY A 107 1.46 6.33 0.96
C GLY A 107 1.63 6.57 2.47
N LYS A 108 2.64 5.97 3.10
CA LYS A 108 2.98 6.20 4.52
C LYS A 108 4.46 6.45 4.70
N VAL A 109 4.82 7.31 5.65
CA VAL A 109 6.22 7.40 6.08
C VAL A 109 6.57 6.11 6.80
N VAL A 110 7.54 5.40 6.25
CA VAL A 110 8.07 4.17 6.84
C VAL A 110 9.29 4.45 7.71
N ARG A 111 10.00 5.56 7.43
CA ARG A 111 11.21 5.93 8.16
C ARG A 111 11.52 7.41 8.05
N TRP A 112 11.97 8.00 9.14
CA TRP A 112 12.64 9.31 9.12
C TRP A 112 14.13 9.11 9.28
N ILE A 113 14.94 9.80 8.47
CA ILE A 113 16.39 9.71 8.50
C ILE A 113 17.04 11.09 8.44
N TRP A 114 18.22 11.22 9.04
CA TRP A 114 19.07 12.38 8.86
C TRP A 114 19.69 12.38 7.46
N PRO A 115 19.42 13.37 6.59
CA PRO A 115 19.88 13.34 5.20
C PRO A 115 21.41 13.31 5.06
N LYS A 116 22.15 13.86 6.03
CA LYS A 116 23.62 13.86 6.05
C LYS A 116 24.24 12.52 6.46
N SER A 117 23.55 11.74 7.30
CA SER A 117 24.12 10.54 7.93
C SER A 117 23.39 9.25 7.58
N GLY A 118 22.17 9.33 7.03
CA GLY A 118 21.29 8.18 6.80
C GLY A 118 20.73 7.55 8.07
N MET A 119 21.08 8.08 9.24
CA MET A 119 20.67 7.55 10.55
C MET A 119 19.19 7.79 10.80
N GLU A 120 18.49 6.79 11.32
CA GLU A 120 17.06 6.88 11.68
C GLU A 120 16.81 7.90 12.80
N ILE A 121 15.74 8.67 12.64
CA ILE A 121 15.20 9.62 13.63
C ILE A 121 14.06 8.93 14.38
N LYS A 122 14.03 9.08 15.71
CA LYS A 122 13.06 8.43 16.60
C LYS A 122 12.26 9.42 17.44
#